data_AF-A0A318QDX2-F1
#
_entry.id   AF-A0A318QDX2-F1
#
_cell.length_a   1.000
_cell.length_b   1.000
_cell.length_c   1.000
_cell.angle_alpha   90.00
_cell.angle_beta   90.00
_cell.angle_gamma   90.00
#
_symmetry.space_group_name_H-M   'P 1'
#
loop_
_entity.id
_entity.type
_entity.pdbx_description
1 polymer ?
#
loop_
_entity_poly.entity_id
_entity_poly.type
_entity_poly.pdbx_seq_one_letter_code
_entity_poly.pdbx_strand_id
1 'polypeptide(L)'
;IRDWLARRPRWHVHFTPTGASWINQVERFFALVTEKQIRRGIHRSTEALEADIRAFIAVHNEQPKPFKWTRSADDILQAVKRFCLRTTKISETSESGH
;
A
#
# COMPACT_ATOMS: atom_id res chain seq x y z
N ILE A 1 -7.36 20.26 5.25
CA ILE A 1 -6.10 19.48 5.42
C ILE A 1 -4.85 20.28 5.06
N ARG A 2 -4.78 20.92 3.88
CA ARG A 2 -3.61 21.75 3.48
C ARG A 2 -3.28 22.83 4.52
N ASP A 3 -4.26 23.61 4.96
CA ASP A 3 -4.05 24.65 5.98
C ASP A 3 -3.69 24.09 7.36
N TRP A 4 -4.08 22.84 7.64
CA TRP A 4 -3.74 22.17 8.89
C TRP A 4 -2.27 21.73 8.90
N LEU A 5 -1.76 21.27 7.74
CA LEU A 5 -0.34 20.92 7.54
C LEU A 5 0.54 22.17 7.47
N ALA A 6 0.09 23.22 6.78
CA ALA A 6 0.83 24.48 6.68
C ALA A 6 1.11 25.11 8.06
N ARG A 7 0.18 24.95 9.00
CA ARG A 7 0.34 25.37 10.40
C ARG A 7 1.29 24.48 11.22
N ARG A 8 1.84 23.40 10.66
CA ARG A 8 2.64 22.39 11.36
C ARG A 8 3.88 21.99 10.54
N PRO A 9 4.93 22.85 10.50
CA PRO A 9 6.10 22.66 9.63
C PRO A 9 6.95 21.43 9.97
N ARG A 10 6.77 20.83 11.15
CA ARG A 10 7.45 19.58 11.55
C ARG A 10 6.90 18.33 10.84
N TRP A 11 5.79 18.44 10.11
CA TRP A 11 5.17 17.32 9.40
C TRP A 11 5.54 17.36 7.92
N HIS A 12 6.26 16.34 7.45
CA HIS A 12 6.61 16.15 6.05
C HIS A 12 5.74 15.07 5.43
N VAL A 13 5.04 15.40 4.35
CA VAL A 13 4.19 14.44 3.62
C VAL A 13 5.01 13.82 2.50
N HIS A 14 5.14 12.50 2.53
CA HIS A 14 5.72 11.72 1.44
C HIS A 14 4.59 11.12 0.61
N PHE A 15 4.50 11.53 -0.66
CA PHE A 15 3.53 10.96 -1.58
C PHE A 15 4.13 9.73 -2.25
N THR A 16 3.41 8.60 -2.18
CA THR A 16 3.74 7.43 -2.98
C THR A 16 3.32 7.69 -4.43
N PRO A 17 4.21 7.48 -5.42
CA PRO A 17 3.85 7.61 -6.83
C PRO A 17 2.65 6.72 -7.20
N THR A 18 1.89 7.11 -8.22
CA THR A 18 0.82 6.27 -8.78
C THR A 18 1.39 4.91 -9.17
N GLY A 19 0.76 3.82 -8.70
CA GLY A 19 1.24 2.45 -8.91
C GLY A 19 2.33 1.97 -7.94
N ALA A 20 2.73 2.80 -6.97
CA ALA A 20 3.68 2.44 -5.91
C ALA A 20 2.99 2.02 -4.60
N SER A 21 1.72 1.57 -4.66
CA SER A 21 0.97 1.10 -3.48
C SER A 21 1.69 -0.02 -2.72
N TRP A 22 2.51 -0.80 -3.42
CA TRP A 22 3.36 -1.81 -2.79
C TRP A 22 4.28 -1.23 -1.72
N ILE A 23 4.73 0.03 -1.84
CA ILE A 23 5.61 0.68 -0.85
C ILE A 23 4.85 1.11 0.43
N ASN A 24 3.51 1.12 0.38
CA ASN A 24 2.68 1.59 1.47
C ASN A 24 2.55 0.54 2.58
N GLN A 25 3.21 0.78 3.71
CA GLN A 25 3.19 -0.13 4.88
C GLN A 25 1.79 -0.25 5.49
N VAL A 26 0.97 0.81 5.40
CA VAL A 26 -0.39 0.82 5.94
C VAL A 26 -1.26 -0.19 5.19
N GLU A 27 -1.20 -0.19 3.86
CA GLU A 27 -1.92 -1.15 3.02
C GLU A 27 -1.48 -2.60 3.30
N ARG A 28 -0.17 -2.83 3.44
CA ARG A 28 0.37 -4.15 3.79
C ARG A 28 -0.13 -4.63 5.15
N PHE A 29 -0.20 -3.74 6.14
CA PHE A 29 -0.73 -4.07 7.45
C PHE A 29 -2.22 -4.47 7.39
N PHE A 30 -3.05 -3.70 6.68
CA PHE A 30 -4.47 -4.04 6.52
C PHE A 30 -4.68 -5.35 5.75
N ALA A 31 -3.84 -5.65 4.76
CA ALA A 31 -3.86 -6.95 4.08
C ALA A 31 -3.60 -8.10 5.07
N LEU A 32 -2.65 -7.93 6.00
CA LEU A 32 -2.33 -8.92 7.03
C LEU A 32 -3.49 -9.13 8.01
N VAL A 33 -4.12 -8.06 8.48
CA VAL A 33 -5.33 -8.12 9.33
C VAL A 33 -6.44 -8.88 8.59
N THR A 34 -6.65 -8.56 7.32
CA THR A 34 -7.67 -9.21 6.49
C THR A 34 -7.43 -10.70 6.36
N GLU A 35 -6.19 -11.10 6.06
CA GLU A 35 -5.84 -12.50 5.86
C GLU A 35 -5.92 -13.32 7.16
N LYS A 36 -5.46 -12.74 8.29
CA LYS A 36 -5.31 -13.48 9.54
C LYS A 36 -6.52 -13.43 10.46
N GLN A 37 -7.17 -12.27 10.59
CA GLN A 37 -8.30 -12.08 11.51
C GLN A 37 -9.65 -12.11 10.81
N ILE A 38 -9.77 -11.48 9.64
CA ILE A 38 -11.08 -11.31 8.99
C ILE A 38 -11.47 -12.58 8.23
N ARG A 39 -10.62 -13.08 7.32
CA ARG A 39 -10.95 -14.24 6.47
C ARG A 39 -11.00 -15.58 7.22
N ARG A 40 -10.33 -15.68 8.37
CA ARG A 40 -10.23 -16.92 9.16
C ARG A 40 -11.05 -16.89 10.45
N GLY A 41 -11.64 -15.74 10.81
CA GLY A 41 -12.44 -15.58 12.01
C GLY A 41 -13.93 -15.74 11.75
N ILE A 42 -14.67 -16.15 12.78
CA ILE A 42 -16.14 -16.14 12.79
C ILE A 42 -16.57 -15.11 13.83
N HIS A 43 -17.01 -13.95 13.34
CA HIS A 43 -17.38 -12.80 14.17
C HIS A 43 -18.89 -12.76 14.34
N ARG A 44 -19.38 -12.93 15.57
CA ARG A 44 -20.83 -12.99 15.86
C ARG A 44 -21.47 -11.62 16.07
N SER A 45 -20.66 -10.57 16.19
CA SER A 45 -21.10 -9.17 16.23
C SER A 45 -19.97 -8.23 15.81
N THR A 46 -20.29 -6.95 15.63
CA THR A 46 -19.29 -5.91 15.34
C THR A 46 -18.34 -5.69 16.52
N GLU A 47 -18.84 -5.75 17.75
CA GLU A 47 -18.04 -5.62 18.97
C GLU A 47 -17.03 -6.75 19.10
N ALA A 48 -17.44 -7.98 18.75
CA ALA A 48 -16.54 -9.14 18.74
C ALA A 48 -15.43 -8.96 17.69
N LEU A 49 -15.78 -8.50 16.48
CA LEU A 49 -14.80 -8.20 15.44
C LEU A 49 -13.81 -7.11 15.89
N GLU A 50 -14.30 -6.05 16.53
CA GLU A 50 -13.46 -4.97 17.02
C GLU A 50 -12.48 -5.47 18.10
N ALA A 51 -12.96 -6.26 19.05
CA ALA A 51 -12.14 -6.85 20.10
C ALA A 51 -11.02 -7.74 19.51
N ASP A 52 -11.37 -8.58 18.53
CA ASP A 52 -10.41 -9.47 17.86
C ASP A 52 -9.35 -8.70 17.04
N ILE A 53 -9.72 -7.61 16.39
CA ILE A 53 -8.77 -6.74 15.68
C ILE A 53 -7.84 -6.04 16.69
N ARG A 54 -8.38 -5.52 17.81
CA ARG A 54 -7.57 -4.88 18.86
C ARG A 54 -6.59 -5.85 19.50
N ALA A 55 -7.02 -7.07 19.79
CA ALA A 55 -6.16 -8.13 20.31
C ALA A 55 -5.05 -8.49 19.31
N PHE A 56 -5.38 -8.61 18.03
CA PHE A 56 -4.38 -8.84 16.98
C PHE A 56 -3.34 -7.72 16.91
N ILE A 57 -3.76 -6.46 16.98
CA ILE A 57 -2.86 -5.30 16.97
C ILE A 57 -1.92 -5.35 18.19
N ALA A 58 -2.44 -5.65 19.38
CA ALA A 58 -1.63 -5.75 20.60
C ALA A 58 -0.54 -6.81 20.46
N VAL A 59 -0.89 -8.04 20.07
CA VAL A 59 0.06 -9.13 19.85
C VAL A 59 1.06 -8.81 18.74
N HIS A 60 0.62 -8.17 17.65
CA HIS A 60 1.51 -7.77 16.57
C HIS A 60 2.56 -6.74 17.02
N ASN A 61 2.17 -5.81 17.90
CA ASN A 61 3.02 -4.74 18.41
C ASN A 61 4.00 -5.19 19.50
N GLU A 62 3.74 -6.30 20.19
CA GLU A 62 4.69 -6.87 21.17
C GLU A 62 5.98 -7.34 20.51
N GLN A 63 5.90 -7.86 19.27
CA GLN A 63 7.07 -8.29 18.49
C GLN A 63 6.94 -7.84 17.03
N PRO A 64 7.12 -6.53 16.76
CA PRO A 64 6.91 -5.99 15.43
C PRO A 64 7.98 -6.54 14.49
N LYS A 65 7.56 -7.20 13.42
CA LYS A 65 8.46 -7.69 12.38
C LYS A 65 8.50 -6.68 11.23
N PRO A 66 9.68 -6.14 10.88
CA PRO A 66 9.79 -5.25 9.74
C PRO A 66 9.29 -5.95 8.48
N PHE A 67 8.48 -5.23 7.71
CA PHE A 67 8.06 -5.68 6.40
C PHE A 67 9.27 -5.78 5.48
N LYS A 68 9.62 -7.00 5.06
CA LYS A 68 10.69 -7.21 4.08
C LYS A 68 10.18 -6.83 2.69
N TRP A 69 11.01 -6.10 1.97
CA TRP A 69 10.87 -5.81 0.55
C TRP A 69 11.46 -6.98 -0.24
N THR A 70 10.66 -7.59 -1.11
CA THR A 70 11.11 -8.74 -1.92
C THR A 70 11.43 -8.37 -3.36
N ARG A 71 10.96 -7.20 -3.84
CA ARG A 71 11.34 -6.67 -5.16
C ARG A 71 12.63 -5.88 -5.05
N SER A 72 13.56 -6.16 -5.95
CA SER A 72 14.79 -5.39 -6.10
C SER A 72 14.53 -4.04 -6.79
N ALA A 73 15.50 -3.12 -6.68
CA ALA A 73 15.47 -1.87 -7.45
C ALA A 73 15.41 -2.14 -8.96
N ASP A 74 16.14 -3.16 -9.43
CA ASP A 74 16.17 -3.55 -10.85
C ASP A 74 14.80 -4.04 -11.33
N ASP A 75 14.08 -4.84 -10.53
CA ASP A 75 12.73 -5.29 -10.86
C ASP A 75 11.76 -4.11 -11.05
N ILE A 76 11.93 -3.07 -10.23
CA ILE A 76 11.13 -1.85 -10.30
C ILE A 76 11.47 -1.08 -11.57
N LEU A 77 12.77 -0.85 -11.85
CA LEU A 77 13.21 -0.15 -13.06
C LEU A 77 12.77 -0.87 -14.34
N GLN A 78 12.83 -2.21 -14.35
CA GLN A 78 12.34 -3.00 -15.48
C GLN A 78 10.82 -2.90 -15.64
N ALA A 79 10.05 -2.86 -14.55
CA ALA A 79 8.60 -2.65 -14.62
C ALA A 79 8.27 -1.25 -15.18
N VAL A 80 8.97 -0.21 -14.73
CA VAL A 80 8.83 1.16 -15.25
C VAL A 80 9.17 1.22 -16.73
N LYS A 81 10.30 0.64 -17.15
CA LYS A 81 10.71 0.57 -18.56
C LYS A 81 9.63 -0.09 -19.42
N ARG A 82 9.08 -1.23 -18.99
CA ARG A 82 7.98 -1.92 -19.69
C ARG A 82 6.73 -1.06 -19.82
N PHE A 83 6.38 -0.32 -18.78
CA PHE A 83 5.25 0.61 -18.80
C PHE A 83 5.47 1.75 -19.82
N CYS A 84 6.61 2.44 -19.75
CA CYS A 84 6.92 3.54 -20.68
C CYS A 84 6.89 3.09 -22.14
N LEU A 85 7.54 1.95 -22.46
CA LEU A 85 7.56 1.40 -23.83
C LEU A 85 6.15 1.06 -24.33
N ARG A 86 5.29 0.52 -23.46
CA ARG A 86 3.89 0.23 -23.82
C ARG A 86 3.12 1.51 -24.14
N THR A 87 3.26 2.53 -23.30
CA THR A 87 2.54 3.79 -23.48
C THR A 87 2.98 4.53 -24.75
N THR A 88 4.29 4.58 -25.02
CA THR A 88 4.81 5.19 -26.26
C THR A 88 4.29 4.47 -27.50
N LYS A 89 4.32 3.13 -27.52
CA LYS A 89 3.80 2.35 -28.64
C LYS A 89 2.31 2.57 -28.90
N ILE A 90 1.49 2.74 -27.85
CA ILE A 90 0.06 3.07 -27.96
C ILE A 90 -0.14 4.48 -28.53
N SER A 91 0.70 5.44 -28.14
CA SER A 91 0.66 6.81 -28.67
C SER A 91 0.96 6.83 -30.17
N GLU A 92 2.01 6.13 -30.60
CA GLU A 92 2.42 6.05 -32.02
C GLU A 92 1.35 5.39 -32.90
N THR A 93 0.66 4.35 -32.40
CA THR A 93 -0.43 3.70 -33.14
C THR A 93 -1.70 4.55 -33.20
N SER A 94 -1.88 5.49 -32.27
CA SER A 94 -3.02 6.42 -32.26
C SER A 94 -2.79 7.61 -33.22
N GLU A 95 -1.55 8.05 -33.41
CA GLU A 95 -1.17 9.10 -34.36
C GLU A 95 -1.09 8.61 -35.82
N SER A 96 -0.79 7.34 -36.06
CA SER A 96 -0.73 6.73 -37.40
C SER A 96 -2.11 6.43 -38.02
N GLY A 97 -3.20 6.68 -37.30
CA GLY A 97 -4.57 6.33 -37.70
C GLY A 97 -5.38 7.49 -38.30
N HIS A 98 -4.75 8.54 -38.82
CA HIS A 98 -5.38 9.61 -39.62
C HIS A 98 -4.75 9.66 -41.01
#